data_AF-A0A453LW27-F1
#
_entry.id   AF-A0A453LW27-F1
#
_cell.length_a   1.000
_cell.length_b   1.000
_cell.length_c   1.000
_cell.angle_alpha   90.00
_cell.angle_beta   90.00
_cell.angle_gamma   90.00
#
_symmetry.space_group_name_H-M   'P 1'
#
loop_
_entity.id
_entity.type
_entity.pdbx_description
1 polymer ?
#
loop_
_entity_poly.entity_id
_entity_poly.type
_entity_poly.pdbx_seq_one_letter_code
_entity_poly.pdbx_strand_id
1 'polypeptide(L)'
;MKRKMEDRKRRPRSLTRVGCNAKLVTPRQEETGRLFVKDFIDQHSHPLAPRDFSCLLRSHRRISDVQKADIEDMEKFGIRKYHIMDILCIQYGGFDKVGCIKRDIYNFSHANKHETISAGDAKTMIMHMM
;
A
#
# COMPACT_ATOMS: atom_id res chain seq x y z
N MET A 1 -3.03 29.68 -21.45
CA MET A 1 -2.88 28.49 -22.33
C MET A 1 -3.38 27.24 -21.59
N LYS A 2 -4.52 26.67 -22.00
CA LYS A 2 -5.01 25.38 -21.45
C LYS A 2 -4.26 24.25 -22.16
N ARG A 3 -3.41 23.50 -21.45
CA ARG A 3 -2.78 22.28 -21.99
C ARG A 3 -3.89 21.31 -22.41
N LYS A 4 -4.01 21.03 -23.71
CA LYS A 4 -4.80 19.89 -24.21
C LYS A 4 -4.25 18.64 -23.54
N MET A 5 -5.04 17.98 -22.70
CA MET A 5 -4.73 16.63 -22.23
C MET A 5 -4.91 15.71 -23.42
N GLU A 6 -3.83 15.45 -24.15
CA GLU A 6 -3.78 14.35 -25.12
C GLU A 6 -4.30 13.08 -24.47
N ASP A 7 -5.04 12.28 -25.25
CA ASP A 7 -5.67 11.03 -24.86
C ASP A 7 -4.70 10.15 -24.05
N ARG A 8 -4.77 10.25 -22.72
CA ARG A 8 -4.03 9.39 -21.80
C ARG A 8 -4.67 8.00 -21.82
N LYS A 9 -4.47 7.26 -22.92
CA LYS A 9 -4.83 5.85 -23.01
C LYS A 9 -4.04 5.09 -21.95
N ARG A 10 -4.71 4.69 -20.87
CA ARG A 10 -4.13 3.82 -19.85
C ARG A 10 -3.74 2.51 -20.53
N ARG A 11 -2.54 1.99 -20.23
CA ARG A 11 -2.12 0.68 -20.71
C ARG A 11 -3.20 -0.37 -20.35
N PRO A 12 -3.56 -1.27 -21.28
CA PRO A 12 -4.50 -2.34 -20.97
C PRO A 12 -3.96 -3.15 -19.79
N ARG A 13 -4.80 -3.35 -18.77
CA ARG A 13 -4.46 -4.20 -17.62
C ARG A 13 -4.72 -5.65 -17.99
N SER A 14 -3.86 -6.56 -17.53
CA SER A 14 -4.12 -7.99 -17.64
C SER A 14 -5.43 -8.35 -16.94
N LEU A 15 -6.20 -9.25 -17.55
CA LEU A 15 -7.40 -9.83 -16.93
C LEU A 15 -6.94 -10.68 -15.75
N THR A 16 -7.24 -10.20 -14.54
CA THR A 16 -6.91 -10.86 -13.26
C THR A 16 -8.12 -11.55 -12.64
N ARG A 17 -9.32 -11.37 -13.22
CA ARG A 17 -10.57 -11.97 -12.74
C ARG A 17 -10.87 -13.21 -13.55
N VAL A 18 -10.93 -14.35 -12.87
CA VAL A 18 -11.20 -15.68 -13.46
C VAL A 18 -12.65 -16.16 -13.27
N GLY A 19 -13.56 -15.27 -12.85
CA GLY A 19 -14.95 -15.63 -12.60
C GLY A 19 -15.14 -16.59 -11.41
N CYS A 20 -14.34 -16.45 -10.35
CA CYS A 20 -14.47 -17.27 -9.14
C CYS A 20 -15.78 -16.98 -8.41
N ASN A 21 -16.51 -18.03 -8.04
CA ASN A 21 -17.79 -17.94 -7.31
C ASN A 21 -17.62 -17.86 -5.78
N ALA A 22 -16.40 -18.08 -5.27
CA ALA A 22 -16.09 -17.98 -3.84
C ALA A 22 -16.48 -16.59 -3.30
N LYS A 23 -17.22 -16.58 -2.18
CA LYS A 23 -17.77 -15.35 -1.59
C LYS A 23 -18.06 -15.53 -0.10
N LEU A 24 -18.00 -14.43 0.64
CA LEU A 24 -18.42 -14.33 2.03
C LEU A 24 -19.33 -13.11 2.16
N VAL A 25 -20.58 -13.32 2.58
CA VAL A 25 -21.58 -12.26 2.75
C VAL A 25 -21.87 -12.12 4.24
N THR A 26 -21.44 -11.00 4.81
CA THR A 26 -21.65 -10.68 6.23
C THR A 26 -22.45 -9.39 6.40
N PRO A 27 -23.79 -9.45 6.35
CA PRO A 27 -24.63 -8.30 6.67
C PRO A 27 -24.47 -7.88 8.14
N ARG A 28 -24.61 -6.57 8.38
CA ARG A 28 -24.66 -5.98 9.71
C ARG A 28 -26.12 -5.89 10.15
N GLN A 29 -26.44 -6.48 11.30
CA GLN A 29 -27.74 -6.30 11.94
C GLN A 29 -27.78 -4.88 12.55
N GLU A 30 -28.75 -4.08 12.16
CA GLU A 30 -28.84 -2.67 12.58
C GLU A 30 -29.13 -2.54 14.09
N GLU A 31 -30.01 -3.39 14.62
CA GLU A 31 -30.46 -3.34 16.02
C GLU A 31 -29.34 -3.68 17.03
N THR A 32 -28.54 -4.69 16.74
CA THR A 32 -27.50 -5.18 17.66
C THR A 32 -26.10 -4.70 17.26
N GLY A 33 -25.96 -4.13 16.07
CA GLY A 33 -24.69 -3.76 15.46
C GLY A 33 -23.80 -4.97 15.08
N ARG A 34 -24.27 -6.20 15.29
CA ARG A 34 -23.48 -7.43 15.08
C ARG A 34 -23.46 -7.83 13.60
N LEU A 35 -22.35 -8.43 13.17
CA LEU A 35 -22.20 -9.03 11.83
C LEU A 35 -22.49 -10.53 11.93
N PHE A 36 -23.29 -11.06 11.00
CA PHE A 36 -23.55 -12.49 10.89
C PHE A 36 -23.20 -12.99 9.49
N VAL A 37 -22.82 -14.26 9.36
CA VAL A 37 -22.53 -14.88 8.05
C VAL A 37 -23.85 -15.32 7.43
N LYS A 38 -24.25 -14.71 6.30
CA LYS A 38 -25.47 -15.05 5.56
C LYS A 38 -25.22 -16.10 4.47
N ASP A 39 -24.10 -15.97 3.76
CA ASP A 39 -23.76 -16.83 2.62
C ASP A 39 -22.24 -16.97 2.56
N PHE A 40 -21.77 -18.21 2.41
CA PHE A 40 -20.36 -18.55 2.34
C PHE A 40 -20.15 -19.66 1.31
N ILE A 41 -19.37 -19.35 0.29
CA ILE A 41 -18.91 -20.31 -0.72
C ILE A 41 -17.39 -20.33 -0.64
N ASP A 42 -16.84 -21.45 -0.17
CA ASP A 42 -15.39 -21.67 -0.05
C ASP A 42 -14.76 -22.23 -1.33
N GLN A 43 -15.57 -22.78 -2.24
CA GLN A 43 -15.05 -23.41 -3.46
C GLN A 43 -14.49 -22.38 -4.43
N HIS A 44 -13.19 -22.50 -4.69
CA HIS A 44 -12.46 -21.68 -5.65
C HIS A 44 -12.33 -22.39 -7.00
N SER A 45 -12.44 -21.63 -8.09
CA SER A 45 -12.21 -22.11 -9.46
C SER A 45 -10.74 -22.03 -9.90
N HIS A 46 -9.83 -21.67 -8.99
CA HIS A 46 -8.42 -21.45 -9.24
C HIS A 46 -7.58 -21.80 -8.00
N PRO A 47 -6.28 -22.09 -8.15
CA PRO A 47 -5.40 -22.29 -7.01
C PRO A 47 -5.34 -21.03 -6.14
N LEU A 48 -5.26 -21.23 -4.83
CA LEU A 48 -4.95 -20.16 -3.88
C LEU A 48 -3.49 -19.73 -4.03
N ALA A 49 -3.20 -18.51 -3.57
CA ALA A 49 -1.83 -18.01 -3.59
C ALA A 49 -0.92 -18.92 -2.75
N PRO A 50 0.23 -19.37 -3.29
CA PRO A 50 1.18 -20.16 -2.51
C PRO A 50 1.67 -19.38 -1.29
N ARG A 51 1.97 -20.12 -0.22
CA ARG A 51 2.41 -19.53 1.05
C ARG A 51 3.67 -18.69 0.90
N ASP A 52 4.58 -19.10 0.02
CA ASP A 52 5.85 -18.41 -0.25
C ASP A 52 5.64 -17.01 -0.83
N PHE A 53 4.52 -16.78 -1.52
CA PHE A 53 4.14 -15.48 -2.09
C PHE A 53 3.09 -14.75 -1.26
N SER A 54 2.75 -15.27 -0.08
CA SER A 54 1.75 -14.64 0.79
C SER A 54 2.19 -13.23 1.23
N CYS A 55 3.50 -13.00 1.38
CA CYS A 55 4.09 -11.70 1.69
C CYS A 55 3.88 -10.65 0.57
N LEU A 56 3.55 -11.08 -0.66
CA LEU A 56 3.25 -10.18 -1.78
C LEU A 56 1.77 -9.77 -1.83
N LEU A 57 0.90 -10.50 -1.12
CA LEU A 57 -0.53 -10.19 -1.06
C LEU A 57 -0.75 -8.85 -0.38
N ARG A 58 -1.59 -8.00 -0.99
CA ARG A 58 -1.87 -6.65 -0.45
C ARG A 58 -2.42 -6.70 0.98
N SER A 59 -3.21 -7.72 1.34
CA SER A 59 -3.77 -7.90 2.68
C SER A 59 -2.70 -8.20 3.74
N HIS A 60 -1.57 -8.80 3.33
CA HIS A 60 -0.48 -9.17 4.24
C HIS A 60 0.63 -8.12 4.25
N ARG A 61 0.65 -7.20 3.28
CA ARG A 61 1.63 -6.12 3.21
C ARG A 61 1.24 -4.97 4.13
N ARG A 62 2.01 -4.77 5.20
CA ARG A 62 1.85 -3.65 6.14
C ARG A 62 3.21 -3.17 6.61
N ILE A 63 3.45 -1.87 6.53
CA ILE A 63 4.62 -1.23 7.15
C ILE A 63 4.25 -0.94 8.60
N SER A 64 4.98 -1.53 9.54
CA SER A 64 4.83 -1.25 10.98
C SER A 64 5.30 0.16 11.32
N ASP A 65 4.85 0.71 12.44
CA ASP A 65 5.24 2.08 12.82
C ASP A 65 6.73 2.20 13.14
N VAL A 66 7.36 1.13 13.65
CA VAL A 66 8.81 1.04 13.82
C VAL A 66 9.53 1.13 12.47
N GLN A 67 9.09 0.33 11.49
CA GLN A 67 9.66 0.37 10.14
C GLN A 67 9.46 1.73 9.47
N LYS A 68 8.34 2.43 9.72
CA LYS A 68 8.14 3.80 9.20
C LYS A 68 9.20 4.76 9.74
N ALA A 69 9.46 4.73 11.05
CA ALA A 69 10.49 5.56 11.67
C ALA A 69 11.88 5.23 11.09
N ASP A 70 12.22 3.94 10.96
CA ASP A 70 13.49 3.51 10.36
C ASP A 70 13.63 4.01 8.91
N ILE A 71 12.56 3.91 8.11
CA ILE A 71 12.54 4.39 6.72
C ILE A 71 12.75 5.91 6.69
N GLU A 72 12.07 6.68 7.55
CA GLU A 72 12.23 8.12 7.61
C GLU A 72 13.64 8.53 7.97
N ASP A 73 14.24 7.88 8.97
CA ASP A 73 15.59 8.19 9.40
C ASP A 73 16.61 7.85 8.32
N MET A 74 16.49 6.68 7.68
CA MET A 74 17.31 6.33 6.52
C MET A 74 17.17 7.34 5.37
N GLU A 75 15.96 7.85 5.10
CA GLU A 75 15.77 8.90 4.10
C GLU A 75 16.42 10.23 4.50
N LYS A 76 16.38 10.62 5.79
CA LYS A 76 17.06 11.82 6.30
C LYS A 76 18.58 11.72 6.12
N PHE A 77 19.15 10.52 6.29
CA PHE A 77 20.57 10.26 6.01
C PHE A 77 20.90 10.12 4.51
N GLY A 78 19.93 10.35 3.62
CA GLY A 78 20.15 10.34 2.18
C GLY A 78 20.21 8.94 1.54
N ILE A 79 19.83 7.90 2.28
CA ILE A 79 19.79 6.54 1.72
C ILE A 79 18.66 6.45 0.69
N ARG A 80 19.01 5.96 -0.50
CA ARG A 80 18.05 5.81 -1.58
C ARG A 80 17.06 4.69 -1.24
N LYS A 81 15.77 4.92 -1.49
CA LYS A 81 14.65 3.98 -1.23
C LYS A 81 14.88 2.55 -1.70
N TYR A 82 15.59 2.37 -2.82
CA TYR A 82 15.87 1.03 -3.32
C TYR A 82 16.89 0.28 -2.45
N HIS A 83 17.84 0.97 -1.81
CA HIS A 83 18.76 0.40 -0.81
C HIS A 83 18.06 0.19 0.55
N ILE A 84 17.10 1.05 0.92
CA ILE A 84 16.32 0.88 2.16
C ILE A 84 15.64 -0.49 2.20
N MET A 85 15.08 -0.95 1.07
CA MET A 85 14.50 -2.28 0.98
C MET A 85 15.52 -3.38 1.28
N ASP A 86 16.73 -3.26 0.75
CA ASP A 86 17.79 -4.26 0.94
C ASP A 86 18.25 -4.28 2.40
N ILE A 87 18.37 -3.12 3.04
CA ILE A 87 18.67 -2.98 4.49
C ILE A 87 17.58 -3.66 5.33
N LEU A 88 16.31 -3.38 5.05
CA LEU A 88 15.20 -4.02 5.74
C LEU A 88 15.22 -5.54 5.55
N CYS A 89 15.55 -6.04 4.37
CA CYS A 89 15.68 -7.49 4.16
C CYS A 89 16.78 -8.10 5.02
N ILE A 90 17.92 -7.42 5.16
CA ILE A 90 19.03 -7.87 6.01
C ILE A 90 18.60 -7.87 7.48
N GLN A 91 17.93 -6.80 7.94
CA GLN A 91 17.50 -6.67 9.34
C GLN A 91 16.43 -7.69 9.74
N TYR A 92 15.44 -7.92 8.88
CA TYR A 92 14.30 -8.79 9.18
C TYR A 92 14.49 -10.23 8.67
N GLY A 93 15.62 -10.53 8.01
CA GLY A 93 16.02 -11.89 7.65
C GLY A 93 15.33 -12.45 6.39
N GLY A 94 15.01 -11.59 5.42
CA GLY A 94 14.48 -11.99 4.11
C GLY A 94 13.29 -11.15 3.64
N PHE A 95 13.06 -11.14 2.32
CA PHE A 95 11.96 -10.41 1.67
C PHE A 95 10.56 -10.82 2.17
N ASP A 96 10.40 -12.11 2.47
CA ASP A 96 9.18 -12.70 3.01
C ASP A 96 8.89 -12.27 4.46
N LYS A 97 9.94 -11.87 5.21
CA LYS A 97 9.85 -11.48 6.62
C LYS A 97 9.74 -9.98 6.86
N VAL A 98 10.10 -9.14 5.89
CA VAL A 98 9.96 -7.68 6.02
C VAL A 98 8.49 -7.26 6.13
N GLY A 99 7.58 -7.96 5.45
CA GLY A 99 6.15 -7.64 5.46
C GLY A 99 5.75 -6.44 4.59
N CYS A 100 6.68 -5.90 3.79
CA CYS A 100 6.38 -4.90 2.77
C CYS A 100 7.27 -5.12 1.53
N ILE A 101 6.90 -4.52 0.40
CA ILE A 101 7.75 -4.52 -0.79
C ILE A 101 8.30 -3.13 -1.07
N LYS A 102 9.30 -3.05 -1.95
CA LYS A 102 9.89 -1.80 -2.41
C LYS A 102 8.84 -0.73 -2.76
N ARG A 103 7.79 -1.10 -3.49
CA ARG A 103 6.70 -0.17 -3.87
C ARG A 103 5.99 0.46 -2.67
N ASP A 104 5.86 -0.26 -1.56
CA ASP A 104 5.21 0.24 -0.36
C ASP A 104 6.05 1.33 0.31
N ILE A 105 7.37 1.18 0.32
CA ILE A 105 8.32 2.21 0.78
C ILE A 105 8.14 3.48 -0.07
N TYR A 106 8.13 3.36 -1.41
CA TYR A 106 7.91 4.53 -2.28
C TYR A 106 6.57 5.21 -2.02
N ASN A 107 5.50 4.44 -1.83
CA ASN A 107 4.17 4.99 -1.54
C ASN A 107 4.14 5.70 -0.18
N PHE A 108 4.75 5.11 0.85
CA PHE A 108 4.86 5.69 2.17
C PHE A 108 5.62 7.02 2.14
N SER A 109 6.82 7.04 1.58
CA SER A 109 7.62 8.26 1.50
C SER A 109 6.95 9.35 0.67
N HIS A 110 6.21 8.98 -0.38
CA HIS A 110 5.41 9.93 -1.15
C HIS A 110 4.30 10.55 -0.29
N ALA A 111 3.52 9.72 0.42
CA ALA A 111 2.48 10.19 1.31
C ALA A 111 3.03 11.10 2.41
N ASN A 112 4.12 10.69 3.07
CA ASN A 112 4.76 11.45 4.15
C ASN A 112 5.25 12.83 3.68
N LYS A 113 5.89 12.89 2.50
CA LYS A 113 6.31 14.17 1.90
C LYS A 113 5.12 15.07 1.58
N HIS A 114 4.03 14.51 1.06
CA HIS A 114 2.82 15.28 0.80
C HIS A 114 2.20 15.85 2.07
N GLU A 115 2.17 15.09 3.17
CA GLU A 115 1.71 15.58 4.46
C GLU A 115 2.60 16.71 4.98
N THR A 116 3.93 16.57 4.88
CA THR A 116 4.89 17.60 5.31
C THR A 116 4.72 18.89 4.50
N ILE A 117 4.56 18.79 3.17
CA ILE A 117 4.32 19.93 2.28
C ILE A 117 2.96 20.58 2.59
N SER A 118 1.91 19.78 2.77
CA SER A 118 0.58 20.27 3.13
C SER A 118 0.57 21.03 4.46
N ALA A 119 1.42 20.64 5.40
CA ALA A 119 1.55 21.32 6.69
C ALA A 119 2.32 22.65 6.60
N GLY A 120 3.16 22.85 5.57
CA GLY A 120 4.21 23.87 5.63
C GLY A 120 4.37 24.79 4.43
N ASP A 121 3.73 24.60 3.29
CA ASP A 121 4.17 25.28 2.06
C ASP A 121 3.45 26.61 1.78
N ALA A 122 2.15 26.59 1.49
CA ALA A 122 1.46 27.80 1.01
C ALA A 122 1.43 28.95 2.04
N LYS A 123 1.16 28.64 3.32
CA LYS A 123 1.02 29.67 4.36
C LYS A 123 2.36 30.25 4.80
N THR A 124 3.41 29.43 4.84
CA THR A 124 4.77 29.85 5.21
C THR A 124 5.41 30.68 4.11
N MET A 125 5.23 30.30 2.83
CA MET A 125 5.68 31.12 1.70
C MET A 125 4.96 32.47 1.66
N ILE A 126 3.65 32.51 1.94
CA ILE A 126 2.89 33.77 2.04
C ILE A 126 3.39 34.64 3.21
N MET A 127 3.65 34.04 4.38
CA MET A 127 4.20 34.77 5.54
C MET A 127 5.63 35.27 5.34
N HIS A 128 6.43 34.60 4.51
CA HIS A 128 7.80 35.02 4.22
C HIS A 128 7.88 36.11 3.13
N MET A 129 6.84 36.24 2.30
CA MET A 129 6.75 37.24 1.22
C MET A 129 5.96 38.50 1.60
N MET A 130 5.37 38.55 2.80
CA MET A 130 4.82 39.75 3.44
C MET A 130 5.84 40.34 4.40
#